data_AF-A0A9D8U1F4-F1
#
_entry.id   AF-A0A9D8U1F4-F1
#
_cell.length_a   1.000
_cell.length_b   1.000
_cell.length_c   1.000
_cell.angle_alpha   90.00
_cell.angle_beta   90.00
_cell.angle_gamma   90.00
#
_symmetry.space_group_name_H-M   'P 1'
#
loop_
_entity.id
_entity.type
_entity.pdbx_description
1 polymer ?
#
loop_
_entity_poly.entity_id
_entity_poly.type
_entity_poly.pdbx_seq_one_letter_code
_entity_poly.pdbx_strand_id
1 'polypeptide(L)'
;MKPINTLLYSLLVAIACVLWIVFTPEPIGATGSPHPDVPSMRVAVDGEARYTPISAPILILQTATLTAMASLLLLPFKTPLRQHGMRRRLMLVLGLSVIVWLAINMSYERFLTGPQEMENLNFIAGFPLPSALAVYAVWGVGLLLTFFYVFGFNRFIYTNEDREGFEALLREHEGES
;
A
#
# COMPACT_ATOMS: atom_id res chain seq x y z
N MET A 1 15.11 12.68 -9.19
CA MET A 1 13.79 13.37 -9.14
C MET A 1 13.54 13.82 -7.71
N LYS A 2 12.98 15.02 -7.50
CA LYS A 2 12.57 15.48 -6.17
C LYS A 2 11.38 14.64 -5.69
N PRO A 3 11.24 14.33 -4.38
CA PRO A 3 10.14 13.50 -3.86
C PRO A 3 8.76 14.05 -4.23
N ILE A 4 8.63 15.37 -4.32
CA ILE A 4 7.40 16.03 -4.78
C ILE A 4 7.03 15.68 -6.24
N ASN A 5 8.00 15.56 -7.14
CA ASN A 5 7.72 15.19 -8.53
C ASN A 5 7.28 13.73 -8.62
N THR A 6 7.91 12.86 -7.82
CA THR A 6 7.52 11.44 -7.74
C THR A 6 6.11 11.27 -7.16
N LEU A 7 5.76 12.07 -6.15
CA LEU A 7 4.39 12.12 -5.61
C LEU A 7 3.38 12.53 -6.68
N LEU A 8 3.60 13.67 -7.35
CA LEU A 8 2.70 14.18 -8.38
C LEU A 8 2.52 13.18 -9.52
N TYR A 9 3.61 12.58 -9.99
CA TYR A 9 3.55 11.54 -11.01
C TYR A 9 2.73 10.32 -10.55
N SER A 10 2.95 9.86 -9.32
CA SER A 10 2.20 8.72 -8.76
C SER A 10 0.70 9.03 -8.63
N LEU A 11 0.34 10.26 -8.25
CA LEU A 11 -1.06 10.69 -8.18
C LEU A 11 -1.69 10.79 -9.57
N LEU A 12 -0.97 11.29 -10.57
CA LEU A 12 -1.45 11.31 -11.95
C LEU A 12 -1.71 9.90 -12.49
N VAL A 13 -0.80 8.96 -12.21
CA VAL A 13 -0.98 7.55 -12.55
C VAL A 13 -2.20 6.96 -11.83
N ALA A 14 -2.36 7.24 -10.54
CA ALA A 14 -3.53 6.77 -9.77
C ALA A 14 -4.85 7.30 -10.36
N ILE A 15 -4.92 8.58 -10.71
CA ILE A 15 -6.09 9.18 -11.38
C ILE A 15 -6.34 8.51 -12.73
N ALA A 16 -5.30 8.29 -13.53
CA ALA A 16 -5.43 7.59 -14.82
C ALA A 16 -5.98 6.16 -14.65
N CYS A 17 -5.53 5.42 -13.64
CA CYS A 17 -6.06 4.08 -13.34
C CYS A 17 -7.53 4.12 -12.88
N VAL A 18 -7.92 5.10 -12.07
CA VAL A 18 -9.32 5.28 -11.67
C VAL A 18 -10.19 5.59 -12.89
N LEU A 19 -9.75 6.49 -13.76
CA LEU A 19 -10.46 6.79 -15.01
C LEU A 19 -10.57 5.55 -15.89
N TRP A 20 -9.50 4.75 -16.02
CA TRP A 20 -9.54 3.48 -16.75
C TRP A 20 -10.62 2.55 -16.18
N ILE A 21 -10.68 2.37 -14.85
CA ILE A 21 -11.72 1.54 -14.21
C ILE A 21 -13.12 2.10 -14.48
N VAL A 22 -13.33 3.41 -14.37
CA VAL A 22 -14.64 4.05 -14.61
C VAL A 22 -15.13 3.87 -16.05
N PHE A 23 -14.23 3.88 -17.03
CA PHE A 23 -14.56 3.64 -18.44
C PHE A 23 -14.56 2.15 -18.81
N THR A 24 -14.23 1.25 -17.89
CA THR A 24 -14.33 -0.20 -18.11
C THR A 24 -15.79 -0.61 -17.96
N PRO A 25 -16.37 -1.36 -18.93
CA PRO A 25 -17.73 -1.86 -18.82
C PRO A 25 -17.92 -2.66 -17.52
N GLU A 26 -19.10 -2.52 -16.90
CA GLU A 26 -19.43 -3.28 -15.70
C GLU A 26 -19.33 -4.79 -15.99
N PRO A 27 -18.56 -5.56 -15.19
CA PRO A 27 -18.44 -6.98 -15.40
C PRO A 27 -19.76 -7.71 -15.10
N ILE A 28 -19.98 -8.82 -15.78
CA ILE A 28 -21.15 -9.67 -15.56
C ILE A 28 -21.18 -10.09 -14.08
N GLY A 29 -22.32 -9.89 -13.43
CA GLY A 29 -22.48 -10.26 -12.01
C GLY A 29 -21.67 -9.38 -11.06
N ALA A 30 -21.31 -8.15 -11.42
CA ALA A 30 -20.59 -7.20 -10.54
C ALA A 30 -21.24 -7.06 -9.15
N THR A 31 -22.58 -7.07 -9.10
CA THR A 31 -23.37 -6.98 -7.87
C THR A 31 -23.72 -8.34 -7.25
N GLY A 32 -23.25 -9.47 -7.79
CA GLY A 32 -23.63 -10.82 -7.38
C GLY A 32 -24.98 -11.27 -7.94
N SER A 33 -25.33 -12.55 -7.77
CA SER A 33 -26.64 -13.11 -8.12
C SER A 33 -27.47 -13.36 -6.86
N PRO A 34 -28.82 -13.36 -6.92
CA PRO A 34 -29.64 -13.74 -5.76
C PRO A 34 -29.27 -15.14 -5.23
N HIS A 35 -29.21 -15.30 -3.91
CA HIS A 35 -29.00 -16.60 -3.28
C HIS A 35 -30.23 -17.51 -3.54
N PRO A 36 -30.06 -18.78 -3.93
CA PRO A 36 -31.17 -19.67 -4.26
C PRO A 36 -32.19 -19.80 -3.11
N ASP A 37 -31.69 -19.96 -1.88
CA ASP A 37 -32.54 -20.25 -0.71
C ASP A 37 -32.81 -19.06 0.23
N VAL A 38 -32.09 -17.94 0.07
CA VAL A 38 -32.15 -16.80 1.01
C VAL A 38 -32.39 -15.51 0.22
N PRO A 39 -33.64 -15.06 0.06
CA PRO A 39 -34.00 -13.96 -0.85
C PRO A 39 -33.27 -12.63 -0.58
N SER A 40 -32.84 -12.40 0.65
CA SER A 40 -32.10 -11.20 1.06
C SER A 40 -30.59 -11.27 0.83
N MET A 41 -30.06 -12.42 0.43
CA MET A 41 -28.62 -12.62 0.21
C MET A 41 -28.28 -12.60 -1.28
N ARG A 42 -27.06 -12.14 -1.58
CA ARG A 42 -26.45 -12.24 -2.92
C ARG A 42 -25.21 -13.11 -2.83
N VAL A 43 -25.03 -13.98 -3.80
CA VAL A 43 -23.89 -14.88 -3.94
C VAL A 43 -22.94 -14.30 -4.98
N ALA A 44 -21.64 -14.38 -4.70
CA ALA A 44 -20.63 -14.05 -5.69
C ALA A 44 -20.78 -15.02 -6.88
N VAL A 45 -20.95 -14.46 -8.07
CA VAL A 45 -20.92 -15.23 -9.32
C VAL A 45 -19.46 -15.47 -9.71
N ASP A 46 -19.19 -15.77 -10.97
CA ASP A 46 -17.87 -15.95 -11.55
C ASP A 46 -16.88 -14.84 -11.11
N GLY A 47 -15.89 -15.23 -10.31
CA GLY A 47 -14.87 -14.34 -9.78
C GLY A 47 -13.83 -13.94 -10.83
N GLU A 48 -13.55 -14.82 -11.80
CA GLU A 48 -12.61 -14.55 -12.88
C GLU A 48 -13.18 -13.48 -13.82
N ALA A 49 -14.43 -13.66 -14.27
CA ALA A 49 -15.11 -12.70 -15.14
C ALA A 49 -15.20 -11.28 -14.53
N ARG A 50 -15.26 -11.18 -13.19
CA ARG A 50 -15.25 -9.90 -12.46
C ARG A 50 -13.86 -9.31 -12.27
N TYR A 51 -12.85 -10.15 -12.14
CA TYR A 51 -11.47 -9.75 -11.89
C TYR A 51 -10.75 -9.31 -13.18
N THR A 52 -10.88 -10.09 -14.25
CA THR A 52 -10.11 -9.92 -15.49
C THR A 52 -10.17 -8.49 -16.05
N PRO A 53 -11.34 -7.84 -16.17
CA PRO A 53 -11.45 -6.49 -16.75
C PRO A 53 -10.70 -5.40 -15.95
N ILE A 54 -10.51 -5.60 -14.64
CA ILE A 54 -9.96 -4.60 -13.72
C ILE A 54 -8.60 -4.98 -13.13
N SER A 55 -8.09 -6.17 -13.45
CA SER A 55 -6.83 -6.72 -12.92
C SER A 55 -5.62 -5.80 -13.13
N ALA A 56 -5.40 -5.35 -14.37
CA ALA A 56 -4.29 -4.46 -14.72
C ALA A 56 -4.36 -3.09 -14.01
N PRO A 57 -5.48 -2.33 -14.07
CA PRO A 57 -5.53 -1.04 -13.39
C PRO A 57 -5.44 -1.17 -11.87
N ILE A 58 -5.92 -2.25 -11.25
CA ILE A 58 -5.75 -2.49 -9.81
C ILE A 58 -4.27 -2.64 -9.45
N LEU A 59 -3.52 -3.44 -10.23
CA LEU A 59 -2.09 -3.65 -10.00
C LEU A 59 -1.31 -2.32 -10.05
N ILE A 60 -1.57 -1.52 -11.07
CA ILE A 60 -0.90 -0.23 -11.28
C ILE A 60 -1.34 0.79 -10.23
N LEU A 61 -2.64 0.84 -9.91
CA LEU A 61 -3.18 1.77 -8.92
C LEU A 61 -2.54 1.55 -7.55
N GLN A 62 -2.46 0.31 -7.09
CA GLN A 62 -1.89 0.03 -5.77
C GLN A 62 -0.38 0.29 -5.72
N THR A 63 0.37 -0.02 -6.78
CA THR A 63 1.81 0.33 -6.85
C THR A 63 2.03 1.84 -6.87
N ALA A 64 1.18 2.59 -7.58
CA ALA A 64 1.19 4.06 -7.56
C ALA A 64 0.87 4.61 -6.17
N THR A 65 -0.14 4.05 -5.49
CA THR A 65 -0.51 4.43 -4.11
C THR A 65 0.64 4.20 -3.12
N LEU A 66 1.29 3.03 -3.16
CA LEU A 66 2.45 2.74 -2.32
C LEU A 66 3.61 3.72 -2.57
N THR A 67 3.83 4.07 -3.84
CA THR A 67 4.87 5.04 -4.23
C THR A 67 4.53 6.45 -3.77
N ALA A 68 3.25 6.85 -3.84
CA ALA A 68 2.77 8.13 -3.32
C ALA A 68 2.94 8.20 -1.80
N MET A 69 2.58 7.15 -1.06
CA MET A 69 2.79 7.06 0.40
C MET A 69 4.26 7.20 0.77
N ALA A 70 5.16 6.47 0.10
CA ALA A 70 6.60 6.58 0.34
C ALA A 70 7.13 8.00 0.04
N SER A 71 6.59 8.65 -0.99
CA SER A 71 6.96 10.02 -1.35
C SER A 71 6.50 11.04 -0.32
N LEU A 72 5.27 10.89 0.22
CA LEU A 72 4.76 11.74 1.30
C LEU A 72 5.62 11.65 2.56
N LEU A 73 6.02 10.43 2.94
CA LEU A 73 6.91 10.22 4.09
C LEU A 73 8.29 10.87 3.89
N LEU A 74 8.72 11.12 2.66
CA LEU A 74 10.00 11.79 2.37
C LEU A 74 9.95 13.32 2.37
N LEU A 75 8.76 13.94 2.26
CA LEU A 75 8.62 15.39 2.16
C LEU A 75 9.15 16.18 3.39
N PRO A 76 9.00 15.71 4.64
CA PRO A 76 9.45 16.47 5.82
C PRO A 76 10.97 16.62 5.94
N PHE A 77 11.75 15.80 5.23
CA PHE A 77 13.20 15.77 5.38
C PHE A 77 13.88 16.88 4.57
N LYS A 78 14.29 17.94 5.28
CA LYS A 78 14.92 19.14 4.69
C LYS A 78 16.43 18.99 4.44
N THR A 79 17.15 18.17 5.21
CA THR A 79 18.60 18.02 5.05
C THR A 79 18.98 16.79 4.22
N PRO A 80 19.96 16.90 3.30
CA PRO A 80 20.32 15.81 2.39
C PRO A 80 20.86 14.57 3.12
N LEU A 81 21.52 14.73 4.27
CA LEU A 81 22.02 13.63 5.10
C LEU A 81 20.88 12.82 5.77
N ARG A 82 19.90 13.50 6.39
CA ARG A 82 18.70 12.85 6.96
C ARG A 82 17.87 12.19 5.86
N GLN A 83 17.78 12.85 4.71
CA GLN A 83 17.05 12.36 3.56
C GLN A 83 17.66 11.09 2.96
N HIS A 84 18.99 10.96 2.82
CA HIS A 84 19.60 9.76 2.21
C HIS A 84 19.39 8.49 3.06
N GLY A 85 19.61 8.58 4.38
CA GLY A 85 19.44 7.44 5.29
C GLY A 85 18.00 6.95 5.34
N MET A 86 17.04 7.87 5.49
CA MET A 86 15.63 7.52 5.49
C MET A 86 15.14 7.04 4.12
N ARG A 87 15.58 7.69 3.03
CA ARG A 87 15.23 7.29 1.67
C ARG A 87 15.63 5.87 1.35
N ARG A 88 16.83 5.41 1.76
CA ARG A 88 17.24 4.02 1.53
C ARG A 88 16.31 3.03 2.23
N ARG A 89 15.90 3.33 3.47
CA ARG A 89 14.99 2.46 4.23
C ARG A 89 13.58 2.47 3.67
N LEU A 90 13.07 3.64 3.29
CA LEU A 90 11.76 3.75 2.64
C LEU A 90 11.74 3.07 1.27
N MET A 91 12.83 3.12 0.50
CA MET A 91 12.94 2.35 -0.75
C MET A 91 12.94 0.84 -0.51
N LEU A 92 13.55 0.38 0.59
CA LEU A 92 13.51 -1.03 0.99
C LEU A 92 12.08 -1.45 1.36
N VAL A 93 11.39 -0.67 2.21
CA VAL A 93 10.00 -0.92 2.59
C VAL A 93 9.09 -0.89 1.36
N LEU A 94 9.23 0.11 0.49
CA LEU A 94 8.47 0.22 -0.75
C LEU A 94 8.71 -0.99 -1.66
N GLY A 95 9.97 -1.38 -1.88
CA GLY A 95 10.31 -2.56 -2.69
C GLY A 95 9.68 -3.83 -2.13
N LEU A 96 9.75 -4.03 -0.81
CA LEU A 96 9.12 -5.17 -0.16
C LEU A 96 7.58 -5.13 -0.28
N SER A 97 6.96 -3.96 -0.08
CA SER A 97 5.51 -3.79 -0.28
C SER A 97 5.08 -4.11 -1.70
N VAL A 98 5.85 -3.69 -2.72
CA VAL A 98 5.57 -4.00 -4.13
C VAL A 98 5.72 -5.51 -4.39
N ILE A 99 6.74 -6.16 -3.84
CA ILE A 99 6.90 -7.63 -3.95
C ILE A 99 5.73 -8.36 -3.32
N VAL A 100 5.33 -7.97 -2.11
CA VAL A 100 4.16 -8.55 -1.41
C VAL A 100 2.89 -8.33 -2.23
N TRP A 101 2.69 -7.13 -2.77
CA TRP A 101 1.55 -6.83 -3.62
C TRP A 101 1.50 -7.68 -4.89
N LEU A 102 2.64 -7.85 -5.58
CA LEU A 102 2.74 -8.75 -6.73
C LEU A 102 2.44 -10.20 -6.35
N ALA A 103 2.96 -10.67 -5.22
CA ALA A 103 2.69 -12.02 -4.72
C ALA A 103 1.20 -12.23 -4.41
N ILE A 104 0.52 -11.24 -3.82
CA ILE A 104 -0.93 -11.27 -3.60
C ILE A 104 -1.67 -11.38 -4.93
N ASN A 105 -1.37 -10.52 -5.91
CA ASN A 105 -2.06 -10.53 -7.21
C ASN A 105 -1.87 -11.86 -7.95
N MET A 106 -0.62 -12.34 -8.04
CA MET A 106 -0.34 -13.62 -8.70
C MET A 106 -1.02 -14.80 -7.98
N SER A 107 -1.11 -14.76 -6.64
CA SER A 107 -1.80 -15.78 -5.88
C SER A 107 -3.32 -15.73 -6.08
N TYR A 108 -3.90 -14.52 -6.18
CA TYR A 108 -5.32 -14.33 -6.50
C TYR A 108 -5.65 -14.77 -7.91
N GLU A 109 -4.84 -14.42 -8.90
CA GLU A 109 -5.04 -14.81 -10.29
C GLU A 109 -5.00 -16.33 -10.44
N ARG A 110 -4.02 -17.00 -9.81
CA ARG A 110 -3.97 -18.48 -9.77
C ARG A 110 -5.16 -19.10 -9.05
N PHE A 111 -5.66 -18.45 -8.00
CA PHE A 111 -6.84 -18.91 -7.28
C PHE A 111 -8.11 -18.83 -8.14
N LEU A 112 -8.21 -17.80 -9.01
CA LEU A 112 -9.38 -17.59 -9.85
C LEU A 112 -9.34 -18.40 -11.15
N THR A 113 -8.17 -18.53 -11.78
CA THR A 113 -7.99 -19.14 -13.11
C THR A 113 -7.47 -20.59 -13.06
N GLY A 114 -6.97 -21.03 -11.91
CA GLY A 114 -6.45 -22.39 -11.74
C GLY A 114 -7.56 -23.44 -11.80
N PRO A 115 -7.21 -24.71 -12.10
CA PRO A 115 -8.18 -25.80 -11.96
C PRO A 115 -8.78 -25.76 -10.56
N GLN A 116 -10.11 -25.78 -10.49
CA GLN A 116 -10.92 -25.71 -9.25
C GLN A 116 -10.78 -26.98 -8.40
N GLU A 117 -9.56 -27.47 -8.22
CA GLU A 117 -9.24 -28.47 -7.24
C GLU A 117 -9.14 -27.77 -5.89
N MET A 118 -10.31 -27.55 -5.29
CA MET A 118 -10.50 -27.11 -3.91
C MET A 118 -9.66 -27.93 -2.92
N GLU A 119 -9.23 -29.12 -3.32
CA GLU A 119 -8.38 -30.08 -2.58
C GLU A 119 -6.93 -29.59 -2.39
N ASN A 120 -6.42 -28.67 -3.22
CA ASN A 120 -5.02 -28.19 -3.16
C ASN A 120 -4.86 -26.72 -2.75
N LEU A 121 -5.89 -26.15 -2.10
CA LEU A 121 -5.81 -24.82 -1.54
C LEU A 121 -4.82 -24.79 -0.37
N ASN A 122 -3.63 -24.25 -0.59
CA ASN A 122 -2.67 -24.04 0.49
C ASN A 122 -3.25 -23.05 1.50
N PHE A 123 -3.65 -23.56 2.67
CA PHE A 123 -4.06 -22.75 3.80
C PHE A 123 -2.86 -22.44 4.68
N ILE A 124 -2.75 -21.19 5.10
CA ILE A 124 -1.77 -20.73 6.07
C ILE A 124 -2.52 -20.05 7.20
N ALA A 125 -2.39 -20.61 8.41
CA ALA A 125 -3.00 -20.09 9.63
C ALA A 125 -4.49 -19.74 9.45
N GLY A 126 -5.26 -20.64 8.85
CA GLY A 126 -6.72 -20.53 8.68
C GLY A 126 -7.18 -19.75 7.44
N PHE A 127 -6.28 -19.18 6.64
CA PHE A 127 -6.63 -18.44 5.43
C PHE A 127 -6.08 -19.10 4.17
N PRO A 128 -6.80 -19.02 3.03
CA PRO A 128 -6.21 -19.31 1.73
C PRO A 128 -4.95 -18.47 1.51
N LEU A 129 -3.93 -19.02 0.84
CA LEU A 129 -2.66 -18.34 0.56
C LEU A 129 -2.79 -16.86 0.15
N PRO A 130 -3.63 -16.45 -0.83
CA PRO A 130 -3.75 -15.03 -1.20
C PRO A 130 -4.22 -14.15 -0.03
N SER A 131 -5.18 -14.63 0.78
CA SER A 131 -5.66 -13.92 1.96
C SER A 131 -4.62 -13.93 3.09
N ALA A 132 -3.89 -15.03 3.27
CA ALA A 132 -2.81 -15.12 4.25
C ALA A 132 -1.68 -14.12 3.92
N LEU A 133 -1.33 -13.95 2.64
CA LEU A 133 -0.37 -12.92 2.21
C LEU A 133 -0.90 -11.50 2.50
N ALA A 134 -2.17 -11.24 2.20
CA ALA A 134 -2.79 -9.95 2.48
C ALA A 134 -2.80 -9.61 3.98
N VAL A 135 -3.05 -10.59 4.85
CA VAL A 135 -3.08 -10.39 6.31
C VAL A 135 -1.67 -10.36 6.90
N TYR A 136 -0.83 -11.35 6.62
CA TYR A 136 0.44 -11.49 7.35
C TYR A 136 1.58 -10.71 6.69
N ALA A 137 1.69 -10.75 5.36
CA ALA A 137 2.82 -10.13 4.68
C ALA A 137 2.70 -8.60 4.68
N VAL A 138 1.51 -8.05 4.41
CA VAL A 138 1.28 -6.59 4.45
C VAL A 138 1.58 -6.01 5.82
N TRP A 139 1.08 -6.65 6.89
CA TRP A 139 1.34 -6.24 8.26
C TRP A 139 2.81 -6.43 8.65
N GLY A 140 3.47 -7.49 8.16
CA GLY A 140 4.90 -7.70 8.33
C GLY A 140 5.74 -6.54 7.77
N VAL A 141 5.39 -6.04 6.57
CA VAL A 141 6.07 -4.86 6.00
C VAL A 141 5.75 -3.59 6.81
N GLY A 142 4.51 -3.45 7.30
CA GLY A 142 4.12 -2.36 8.19
C GLY A 142 4.94 -2.35 9.49
N LEU A 143 5.13 -3.50 10.13
CA LEU A 143 5.97 -3.63 11.32
C LEU A 143 7.43 -3.24 11.04
N LEU A 144 7.98 -3.62 9.89
CA LEU A 144 9.33 -3.21 9.50
C LEU A 144 9.44 -1.68 9.37
N LEU A 145 8.44 -1.02 8.78
CA LEU A 145 8.39 0.44 8.72
C LEU A 145 8.31 1.05 10.13
N THR A 146 7.48 0.49 11.01
CA THR A 146 7.37 0.90 12.42
C THR A 146 8.72 0.79 13.14
N PHE A 147 9.46 -0.30 12.93
CA PHE A 147 10.80 -0.46 13.50
C PHE A 147 11.77 0.62 13.00
N PHE A 148 11.77 0.94 11.70
CA PHE A 148 12.57 2.03 11.17
C PHE A 148 12.17 3.40 11.73
N TYR A 149 10.87 3.60 11.97
CA TYR A 149 10.36 4.83 12.57
C TYR A 149 10.81 4.95 14.03
N VAL A 150 10.52 3.96 14.87
CA VAL A 150 10.79 3.99 16.31
C VAL A 150 12.29 4.10 16.60
N PHE A 151 13.10 3.21 16.03
CA PHE A 151 14.55 3.24 16.27
C PHE A 151 15.26 4.37 15.52
N GLY A 152 14.65 4.89 14.45
CA GLY A 152 15.16 6.00 13.69
C GLY A 152 14.72 7.37 14.19
N PHE A 153 13.77 7.46 15.12
CA PHE A 153 13.06 8.70 15.44
C PHE A 153 14.02 9.84 15.81
N ASN A 154 14.87 9.60 16.81
CA ASN A 154 15.84 10.59 17.31
C ASN A 154 16.96 10.95 16.32
N ARG A 155 17.09 10.17 15.24
CA ARG A 155 18.14 10.37 14.23
C ARG A 155 17.63 11.06 12.96
N PHE A 156 16.35 10.85 12.63
CA PHE A 156 15.80 11.32 11.36
C PHE A 156 14.66 12.31 11.56
N ILE A 157 13.78 12.13 12.55
CA ILE A 157 12.54 12.89 12.67
C ILE A 157 12.69 14.06 13.65
N TYR A 158 13.14 13.80 14.87
CA TYR A 158 13.34 14.82 15.89
C TYR A 158 14.74 14.66 16.49
N THR A 159 15.71 15.37 15.93
CA THR A 159 17.10 15.27 16.38
C THR A 159 17.34 16.11 17.63
N ASN A 160 18.46 15.87 18.31
CA ASN A 160 18.89 16.73 19.42
C ASN A 160 19.06 18.19 18.97
N GLU A 161 19.53 18.41 17.73
CA GLU A 161 19.62 19.76 17.14
C GLU A 161 18.23 20.40 16.98
N ASP A 162 17.22 19.65 16.54
CA ASP A 162 15.83 20.15 16.44
C ASP A 162 15.29 20.52 17.83
N ARG A 163 15.66 19.73 18.85
CA ARG A 163 15.30 19.99 20.26
C ARG A 163 15.97 21.24 20.81
N GLU A 164 17.27 21.39 20.62
CA GLU A 164 18.02 22.57 21.06
C GLU A 164 17.51 23.84 20.38
N GLY A 165 17.22 23.79 19.07
CA GLY A 165 16.62 24.90 18.35
C GLY A 165 15.22 25.27 18.89
N PHE A 166 14.41 24.26 19.22
CA PHE A 166 13.09 24.49 19.83
C PHE A 166 13.20 25.11 21.23
N GLU A 167 14.13 24.62 22.07
CA GLU A 167 14.39 25.16 23.41
C GLU A 167 14.97 26.58 23.37
N ALA A 168 15.69 26.96 22.32
CA ALA A 168 16.17 28.33 22.12
C ALA A 168 15.01 29.29 21.80
N LEU A 169 14.09 28.89 20.91
CA LEU A 169 12.91 29.67 20.56
C LEU A 169 11.97 29.88 21.75
N LEU A 170 11.83 28.88 22.62
CA LEU A 170 11.08 29.00 23.88
C LEU A 170 11.67 30.07 24.80
N ARG A 171 12.99 30.07 24.97
CA ARG A 171 13.69 31.06 25.80
C ARG A 171 13.59 32.48 25.26
N GLU A 172 13.59 32.63 23.94
CA GLU A 172 13.38 33.93 23.28
C GLU A 172 11.98 34.47 23.58
N HIS A 173 10.94 33.64 23.46
CA HIS A 173 9.57 34.04 23.77
C HIS A 173 9.28 34.26 25.27
N GLU A 174 9.91 33.50 26.17
CA GLU A 174 9.79 33.71 27.62
C GLU A 174 10.58 34.94 28.12
N GLY A 175 11.64 35.34 27.40
CA GLY A 175 12.44 36.53 27.73
C GLY A 175 11.87 37.86 27.23
N GLU A 176 10.88 37.81 26.32
CA GLU A 176 10.16 38.98 25.78
C GLU A 176 8.85 39.30 26.53
N SER A 177 8.49 38.51 27.55
CA SER A 177 7.34 38.76 28.46
C SER A 177 7.77 39.35 29.81
#